data_AF-A0A315R892-F1
#
_entry.id   AF-A0A315R892-F1
#
_cell.length_a   1.000
_cell.length_b   1.000
_cell.length_c   1.000
_cell.angle_alpha   90.00
_cell.angle_beta   90.00
_cell.angle_gamma   90.00
#
_symmetry.space_group_name_H-M   'P 1'
#
loop_
_entity.id
_entity.type
_entity.pdbx_description
1 polymer ?
#
loop_
_entity_poly.entity_id
_entity_poly.type
_entity_poly.pdbx_seq_one_letter_code
_entity_poly.pdbx_strand_id
1 'polypeptide(L)' 'LDTNCDPDLIDYVIPGNDDAIRAVKLITSVISDAVLAGKQGKQEAEVQKEAEAEENTAE' A
#
# COMPACT_ATOMS: atom_id res chain seq x y z
N LEU A 1 11.94 7.19 -9.99
CA LEU A 1 12.78 8.33 -10.31
C LEU A 1 13.92 7.84 -11.17
N ASP A 2 13.96 8.37 -12.38
CA ASP A 2 15.07 8.16 -13.30
C ASP A 2 16.17 9.20 -13.06
N THR A 3 17.26 9.09 -13.81
CA THR A 3 18.49 9.89 -13.70
C THR A 3 18.32 11.40 -13.84
N ASN A 4 17.23 11.87 -14.46
CA ASN A 4 16.98 13.27 -14.77
C ASN A 4 16.00 13.97 -13.81
N CYS A 5 15.48 13.27 -12.81
CA CYS A 5 14.44 13.77 -11.92
C CYS A 5 15.02 14.10 -10.54
N ASP A 6 14.56 15.20 -9.93
CA ASP A 6 15.06 15.70 -8.65
C ASP A 6 14.30 15.05 -7.46
N PRO A 7 14.99 14.30 -6.58
CA PRO A 7 14.35 13.59 -5.47
C PRO A 7 14.00 14.48 -4.26
N ASP A 8 14.44 15.75 -4.21
CA ASP A 8 14.35 16.57 -2.99
C ASP A 8 12.92 16.88 -2.52
N LEU A 9 11.92 16.69 -3.39
CA LEU A 9 10.51 16.96 -3.11
C LEU A 9 9.70 15.72 -2.69
N ILE A 10 10.34 14.55 -2.54
CA ILE A 10 9.65 13.26 -2.37
C ILE A 10 10.12 12.53 -1.11
N ASP A 11 9.18 12.17 -0.23
CA ASP A 11 9.49 11.47 1.03
C ASP A 11 10.01 10.03 0.82
N TYR A 12 9.47 9.34 -0.18
CA TYR A 12 9.79 7.96 -0.50
C TYR A 12 10.12 7.80 -1.98
N VAL A 13 11.42 7.85 -2.28
CA VAL A 13 11.91 7.78 -3.65
C VAL A 13 11.97 6.32 -4.11
N ILE A 14 11.21 5.99 -5.17
CA ILE A 14 11.28 4.69 -5.83
C ILE A 14 12.17 4.85 -7.08
N PRO A 15 13.42 4.37 -7.10
CA PRO A 15 14.28 4.47 -8.27
C PRO A 15 13.75 3.57 -9.39
N GLY A 16 13.81 4.05 -10.64
CA GLY A 16 13.32 3.27 -11.77
C GLY A 16 13.14 4.10 -13.04
N ASN A 17 13.11 3.40 -14.17
CA ASN A 17 12.93 3.96 -15.51
C ASN A 17 11.46 4.33 -15.74
N ASP A 18 11.14 5.63 -15.69
CA ASP A 18 9.81 6.18 -15.91
C ASP A 18 9.44 6.34 -17.39
N ASP A 19 10.41 6.37 -18.31
CA ASP A 19 10.18 6.39 -19.76
C ASP A 19 9.54 5.08 -20.27
N ALA A 20 9.79 3.96 -19.58
CA ALA A 20 9.29 2.67 -20.02
C ALA A 20 7.85 2.41 -19.54
N ILE A 21 6.90 2.33 -20.49
CA ILE A 21 5.49 1.98 -20.22
C ILE A 21 5.34 0.68 -19.39
N ARG A 22 6.22 -0.29 -19.60
CA ARG A 22 6.24 -1.56 -18.85
C ARG A 22 6.63 -1.35 -17.38
N ALA A 23 7.60 -0.48 -17.12
CA ALA A 23 8.07 -0.18 -15.77
C ALA A 23 7.00 0.58 -14.99
N VAL A 24 6.37 1.59 -15.60
CA VAL A 24 5.24 2.31 -15.01
C VAL A 24 4.10 1.34 -14.68
N LYS A 25 3.71 0.48 -15.62
CA LYS A 25 2.66 -0.53 -15.38
C LYS A 25 2.99 -1.45 -14.20
N LEU A 26 4.21 -1.97 -14.13
CA LEU A 26 4.65 -2.83 -13.05
C LEU A 26 4.59 -2.13 -11.68
N ILE A 27 5.10 -0.90 -11.60
CA ILE A 27 5.09 -0.13 -10.35
C ILE A 27 3.65 0.14 -9.92
N THR A 28 2.79 0.56 -10.84
CA THR A 28 1.38 0.83 -10.53
C THR A 28 0.60 -0.42 -10.11
N SER A 29 0.87 -1.58 -10.71
CA SER A 29 0.18 -2.82 -10.32
C SER A 29 0.56 -3.25 -8.92
N VAL A 30 1.86 -3.22 -8.58
CA VAL A 30 2.34 -3.58 -7.23
C VAL A 30 1.75 -2.65 -6.16
N ILE A 31 1.69 -1.35 -6.44
CA ILE A 31 1.06 -0.38 -5.51
C ILE A 31 -0.45 -0.66 -5.37
N SER A 32 -1.14 -0.94 -6.48
CA SER A 32 -2.56 -1.30 -6.45
C SER A 32 -2.82 -2.55 -5.60
N ASP A 33 -2.02 -3.60 -5.80
CA ASP A 33 -2.14 -4.84 -5.06
C ASP A 33 -1.88 -4.63 -3.55
N ALA A 34 -0.87 -3.83 -3.21
CA ALA A 34 -0.60 -3.47 -1.82
C ALA A 34 -1.75 -2.70 -1.16
N VAL A 35 -2.40 -1.78 -1.89
CA VAL A 35 -3.58 -1.05 -1.40
C VAL A 35 -4.76 -1.98 -1.19
N LEU A 36 -4.99 -2.94 -2.10
CA LEU A 36 -6.06 -3.93 -1.95
C LEU A 36 -5.83 -4.84 -0.74
N ALA A 37 -4.62 -5.37 -0.59
CA ALA A 37 -4.23 -6.18 0.56
C ALA A 37 -4.38 -5.40 1.88
N GLY A 38 -3.95 -4.13 1.90
CA GLY A 38 -4.10 -3.28 3.09
C GLY A 38 -5.56 -2.97 3.46
N LYS A 39 -6.46 -2.87 2.46
CA LYS A 39 -7.90 -2.69 2.71
C LYS A 39 -8.54 -3.96 3.26
N GLN A 40 -8.19 -5.12 2.71
CA GLN A 40 -8.67 -6.42 3.20
C GLN A 40 -8.19 -6.67 4.63
N GLY A 41 -6.90 -6.49 4.89
CA GLY A 41 -6.34 -6.67 6.23
C GLY A 41 -6.91 -5.70 7.27
N LYS A 42 -7.30 -4.48 6.88
CA LYS A 42 -8.01 -3.55 7.78
C LYS A 42 -9.42 -4.02 8.11
N GLN A 43 -10.18 -4.49 7.13
CA GLN A 43 -11.51 -5.05 7.37
C GLN A 43 -11.44 -6.28 8.28
N GLU A 44 -10.50 -7.18 8.04
CA GLU A 44 -10.30 -8.35 8.89
C GLU A 44 -9.90 -7.96 10.33
N ALA A 45 -9.02 -6.96 10.48
CA ALA A 45 -8.61 -6.46 11.79
C ALA A 45 -9.74 -5.71 12.53
N GLU A 46 -10.64 -5.02 11.81
CA GLU A 46 -11.82 -4.36 12.40
C GLU A 46 -12.85 -5.39 12.86
N VAL A 47 -13.13 -6.41 12.05
CA VAL A 47 -14.02 -7.53 12.41
C VAL A 47 -13.48 -8.32 13.60
N GLN A 48 -12.17 -8.56 13.65
CA GLN A 48 -11.53 -9.22 14.80
C GLN A 48 -11.61 -8.37 16.07
N LYS A 49 -11.40 -7.05 15.96
CA LYS A 49 -11.54 -6.14 17.11
C LYS A 49 -12.96 -6.06 17.63
N GLU A 50 -13.96 -6.07 16.76
CA GLU A 50 -15.37 -6.09 17.18
C GLU A 50 -15.73 -7.42 17.86
N ALA A 51 -15.24 -8.55 17.34
CA ALA A 51 -15.43 -9.86 17.96
C ALA A 51 -14.76 -9.98 19.35
N GLU A 52 -13.51 -9.51 19.48
CA GLU A 52 -12.78 -9.48 20.76
C GLU A 52 -13.39 -8.48 21.76
N ALA A 53 -14.02 -7.41 21.28
CA ALA A 53 -14.72 -6.45 22.13
C ALA A 53 -16.06 -7.00 22.66
N GLU A 54 -16.83 -7.70 21.83
CA GLU A 54 -18.07 -8.37 22.27
C GLU A 54 -17.77 -9.49 23.28
N GLU A 55 -16.71 -10.28 23.06
CA GLU A 55 -16.31 -11.36 23.97
C GLU A 55 -15.85 -10.84 25.34
N ASN A 56 -15.10 -9.74 25.39
CA ASN A 56 -14.67 -9.11 26.65
C ASN A 56 -15.80 -8.40 27.43
N THR A 57 -16.91 -8.06 26.78
CA THR A 57 -18.10 -7.49 27.46
C THR A 57 -19.09 -8.55 27.96
N ALA A 58 -18.92 -9.81 27.56
CA ALA A 58 -19.79 -10.92 27.94
C ALA A 58 -19.29 -11.70 29.18
N GLU A 59 -18.10 -11.38 29.71
CA GLU A 59 -17.58 -11.81 31.03
C GLU A 59 -17.86 -10.76 32.10
#